data_AF-A0A8S2FMZ3-F1
#
_entry.id   AF-A0A8S2FMZ3-F1
#
_cell.length_a   1.000
_cell.length_b   1.000
_cell.length_c   1.000
_cell.angle_alpha   90.00
_cell.angle_beta   90.00
_cell.angle_gamma   90.00
#
_symmetry.space_group_name_H-M   'P 1'
#
loop_
_entity.id
_entity.type
_entity.pdbx_description
1 polymer ?
#
loop_
_entity_poly.entity_id
_entity_poly.type
_entity_poly.pdbx_seq_one_letter_code
_entity_poly.pdbx_strand_id
1 'polypeptide(L)'
;QSIQPFSDVPPPPPRPQRFYSRQQLKEYLQKVHEYYSIVGRPRFGRSDSSIRNKMKPKEAIAKSYTTLIDGIVDYLDMNKDGCITRNEYSERILSK
;
A
#
# COMPACT_ATOMS: atom_id res chain seq x y z
N GLN A 1 -2.05 -24.11 -26.72
CA GLN A 1 -1.27 -24.04 -25.46
C GLN A 1 -2.12 -23.26 -24.47
N SER A 2 -2.64 -23.90 -23.42
CA SER A 2 -3.44 -23.22 -22.38
C SER A 2 -2.49 -22.52 -21.41
N ILE A 3 -2.64 -21.20 -21.26
CA ILE A 3 -1.90 -20.41 -20.28
C ILE A 3 -2.40 -20.84 -18.89
N GLN A 4 -1.56 -21.54 -18.13
CA GLN A 4 -1.87 -21.87 -16.73
C GLN A 4 -1.99 -20.56 -15.95
N PRO A 5 -3.13 -20.29 -15.27
CA PRO A 5 -3.25 -19.09 -14.46
C PRO A 5 -2.24 -19.18 -13.30
N PHE A 6 -1.50 -18.10 -13.09
CA PHE A 6 -0.51 -17.96 -12.01
C PHE A 6 -1.17 -18.25 -10.64
N SER A 7 -1.09 -19.49 -10.17
CA SER A 7 -1.80 -20.01 -8.99
C SER A 7 -1.30 -19.44 -7.67
N ASP A 8 -0.11 -18.84 -7.65
CA ASP A 8 0.56 -18.40 -6.41
C ASP A 8 0.40 -16.90 -6.14
N VAL A 9 -0.31 -16.17 -7.01
CA VAL A 9 -0.54 -14.74 -6.83
C VAL A 9 -1.89 -14.56 -6.12
N PRO A 10 -1.93 -13.96 -4.92
CA PRO A 10 -3.19 -13.70 -4.26
C PRO A 10 -4.07 -12.79 -5.13
N PRO A 11 -5.40 -12.98 -5.15
CA PRO A 11 -6.28 -12.10 -5.91
C PRO A 11 -6.14 -10.67 -5.42
N PRO A 12 -6.36 -9.67 -6.29
CA PRO A 12 -6.30 -8.27 -5.89
C PRO A 12 -7.28 -8.02 -4.74
N PRO A 13 -6.90 -7.24 -3.72
CA PRO A 13 -7.80 -6.92 -2.63
C PRO A 13 -9.05 -6.22 -3.19
N PRO A 14 -10.26 -6.64 -2.78
CA PRO A 14 -11.49 -6.04 -3.27
C PRO A 14 -11.54 -4.57 -2.88
N ARG A 15 -11.93 -3.70 -3.82
CA ARG A 15 -12.02 -2.26 -3.56
C ARG A 15 -13.20 -1.99 -2.63
N PRO A 16 -12.98 -1.52 -1.40
CA PRO A 16 -14.09 -1.18 -0.51
C PRO A 16 -14.83 0.05 -1.05
N GLN A 17 -16.15 0.04 -0.90
CA GLN A 17 -16.98 1.18 -1.30
C GLN A 17 -16.76 2.39 -0.38
N ARG A 18 -16.47 2.13 0.90
CA ARG A 18 -16.17 3.14 1.92
C ARG A 18 -15.34 2.51 3.04
N PHE A 19 -14.52 3.33 3.71
CA PHE A 19 -13.88 2.98 4.97
C PHE A 19 -14.69 3.58 6.12
N TYR A 20 -14.95 2.78 7.15
CA TYR A 20 -15.68 3.22 8.36
C TYR A 20 -14.75 3.45 9.54
N SER A 21 -13.47 3.14 9.40
CA SER A 21 -12.45 3.41 10.40
C SER A 21 -11.06 3.53 9.77
N ARG A 22 -10.18 4.29 10.45
CA ARG A 22 -8.77 4.40 10.09
C ARG A 22 -8.06 3.03 10.02
N GLN A 23 -8.46 2.10 10.89
CA GLN A 23 -7.90 0.76 10.92
C GLN A 23 -8.21 -0.01 9.63
N GLN A 24 -9.43 0.10 9.10
CA GLN A 24 -9.82 -0.53 7.83
C GLN A 24 -9.01 0.01 6.65
N LEU A 25 -8.72 1.32 6.64
CA LEU A 25 -7.86 1.94 5.63
C LEU A 25 -6.43 1.40 5.71
N LYS A 26 -5.86 1.30 6.92
CA LYS A 26 -4.50 0.76 7.13
C LYS A 26 -4.39 -0.69 6.64
N GLU A 27 -5.35 -1.52 7.00
CA GLU A 27 -5.40 -2.93 6.56
C GLU A 27 -5.53 -3.07 5.05
N TYR A 28 -6.37 -2.25 4.41
CA TYR A 28 -6.53 -2.26 2.95
C TYR A 28 -5.24 -1.84 2.25
N LEU A 29 -4.59 -0.76 2.70
CA LEU A 29 -3.32 -0.30 2.13
C LEU A 29 -2.21 -1.35 2.28
N GLN A 30 -2.17 -2.07 3.39
CA GLN A 30 -1.22 -3.17 3.60
C GLN A 30 -1.45 -4.31 2.59
N LYS A 31 -2.70 -4.71 2.36
CA LYS A 31 -3.06 -5.74 1.36
C LYS A 31 -2.73 -5.31 -0.06
N VAL A 32 -2.96 -4.03 -0.39
CA VAL A 32 -2.59 -3.45 -1.70
C VAL A 32 -1.08 -3.49 -1.90
N HIS A 33 -0.31 -3.09 -0.88
CA HIS A 33 1.15 -3.14 -0.93
C HIS A 33 1.66 -4.58 -1.15
N GLU A 34 1.10 -5.55 -0.41
CA GLU A 34 1.45 -6.96 -0.56
C GLU A 34 1.18 -7.47 -1.98
N TYR A 35 -0.02 -7.23 -2.50
CA TYR A 35 -0.41 -7.64 -3.85
C TYR A 35 0.56 -7.09 -4.92
N TYR A 36 0.80 -5.78 -4.93
CA TYR A 36 1.69 -5.18 -5.92
C TYR A 36 3.17 -5.48 -5.69
N SER A 37 3.57 -5.83 -4.46
CA SER A 37 4.93 -6.32 -4.20
C SER A 37 5.21 -7.67 -4.89
N ILE A 38 4.17 -8.47 -5.12
CA ILE A 38 4.25 -9.77 -5.78
C ILE A 38 4.09 -9.61 -7.30
N VAL A 39 3.08 -8.86 -7.73
CA VAL A 39 2.72 -8.70 -9.16
C VAL A 39 3.67 -7.75 -9.89
N GLY A 40 4.07 -6.66 -9.24
CA GLY A 40 4.81 -5.56 -9.86
C GLY A 40 6.32 -5.68 -9.77
N ARG A 41 6.88 -6.70 -9.10
CA ARG A 41 8.33 -6.92 -9.06
C ARG A 41 8.80 -7.58 -10.35
N PRO A 42 9.60 -6.90 -11.19
CA PRO A 42 10.27 -7.58 -12.30
C PRO A 42 11.14 -8.70 -11.71
N ARG A 43 10.83 -9.96 -12.03
CA ARG A 43 11.60 -11.11 -11.55
C ARG A 43 12.83 -11.31 -12.44
N PHE A 44 13.69 -10.29 -12.52
CA PHE A 44 14.98 -10.42 -13.17
C PHE A 44 15.88 -11.33 -12.33
N GLY A 45 16.43 -12.35 -12.98
CA GLY A 45 17.61 -13.15 -12.58
C GLY A 45 17.80 -13.45 -11.10
N ARG A 46 17.55 -14.70 -10.70
CA ARG A 46 18.26 -15.28 -9.53
C ARG A 46 19.74 -15.35 -9.86
N SER A 47 20.52 -14.32 -9.55
CA SER A 47 21.98 -14.41 -9.54
C SER A 47 22.45 -14.62 -8.11
N ASP A 48 22.86 -15.86 -7.86
CA ASP A 48 23.71 -16.40 -6.78
C ASP A 48 23.42 -15.99 -5.32
N SER A 49 23.26 -17.02 -4.50
CA SER A 49 23.07 -17.08 -3.04
C SER A 49 24.12 -16.40 -2.15
N SER A 50 24.99 -15.51 -2.67
CA SER A 50 26.14 -14.97 -1.93
C SER A 50 26.04 -13.51 -1.49
N ILE A 51 25.15 -12.68 -2.04
CA ILE A 51 25.02 -11.28 -1.58
C ILE A 51 23.95 -11.18 -0.48
N ARG A 52 24.29 -11.68 0.72
CA ARG A 52 23.58 -11.36 1.96
C ARG A 52 23.90 -9.90 2.36
N ASN A 53 23.36 -8.95 1.60
CA ASN A 53 23.34 -7.56 2.03
C ASN A 53 22.50 -7.46 3.30
N LYS A 54 23.05 -6.81 4.32
CA LYS A 54 22.41 -6.48 5.60
C LYS A 54 21.20 -5.57 5.35
N MET A 55 20.10 -6.13 4.85
CA MET A 55 18.82 -5.44 4.77
C MET A 55 18.36 -5.18 6.21
N LYS A 56 18.15 -3.90 6.54
CA LYS A 56 17.55 -3.50 7.82
C LYS A 56 16.21 -4.23 8.01
N PRO A 57 15.86 -4.62 9.25
CA PRO A 57 14.69 -5.44 9.54
C PRO A 57 13.43 -4.83 8.92
N LYS A 58 12.55 -5.68 8.38
CA LYS A 58 11.27 -5.31 7.72
C LYS A 58 10.43 -4.34 8.56
N GLU A 59 10.58 -4.40 9.88
CA GLU A 59 9.94 -3.50 10.85
C GLU A 59 10.36 -2.03 10.70
N ALA A 60 11.62 -1.75 10.37
CA ALA A 60 12.10 -0.36 10.22
C ALA A 60 11.50 0.30 8.96
N ILE A 61 11.36 -0.47 7.89
CA ILE A 61 10.74 0.00 6.64
C ILE A 61 9.24 0.21 6.86
N ALA A 62 8.55 -0.76 7.49
CA ALA A 62 7.13 -0.65 7.82
C ALA A 62 6.82 0.60 8.68
N LYS A 63 7.62 0.85 9.73
CA LYS A 63 7.49 2.04 10.58
C LYS A 63 7.68 3.35 9.80
N SER A 64 8.62 3.38 8.85
CA SER A 64 8.84 4.59 8.03
C SER A 64 7.66 4.89 7.12
N TYR A 65 7.05 3.87 6.50
CA TYR A 65 5.89 4.06 5.63
C TYR A 65 4.65 4.48 6.42
N THR A 66 4.44 3.94 7.62
CA THR A 66 3.30 4.34 8.45
C THR A 66 3.37 5.81 8.85
N THR A 67 4.53 6.34 9.22
CA THR A 67 4.67 7.74 9.63
C THR A 67 4.41 8.72 8.49
N LEU A 68 4.89 8.40 7.28
CA LEU A 68 4.63 9.22 6.08
C LEU A 68 3.15 9.20 5.70
N ILE A 69 2.52 8.02 5.72
CA ILE A 69 1.09 7.88 5.42
C ILE A 69 0.26 8.61 6.47
N ASP A 70 0.60 8.50 7.75
CA ASP A 70 -0.12 9.19 8.83
C ASP A 70 -0.07 10.71 8.64
N GLY A 71 1.08 11.29 8.26
CA GLY A 71 1.20 12.73 7.98
C GLY A 71 0.40 13.19 6.75
N ILE A 72 0.34 12.38 5.70
CA ILE A 72 -0.45 12.69 4.49
C ILE A 72 -1.95 12.59 4.80
N VAL A 73 -2.36 11.58 5.57
CA VAL A 73 -3.76 11.41 5.97
C VAL A 73 -4.22 12.56 6.85
N ASP A 74 -3.42 12.94 7.87
CA ASP A 74 -3.74 14.08 8.74
C ASP A 74 -3.77 15.42 7.97
N TYR A 75 -3.03 15.54 6.86
CA TYR A 75 -3.06 16.72 5.99
C TYR A 75 -4.35 16.80 5.15
N LEU A 76 -4.92 15.65 4.79
CA LEU A 76 -6.09 15.53 3.92
C LEU A 76 -7.41 15.42 4.70
N ASP A 77 -7.37 14.92 5.92
CA ASP A 77 -8.52 14.79 6.83
C ASP A 77 -8.71 16.10 7.60
N MET A 78 -9.45 17.05 7.01
CA MET A 78 -9.57 18.42 7.51
C MET A 78 -10.48 18.50 8.73
N ASN A 79 -11.53 17.69 8.75
CA ASN A 79 -12.47 17.64 9.87
C ASN A 79 -12.04 16.63 10.96
N LYS A 80 -10.96 15.87 10.74
CA LYS A 80 -10.43 14.84 11.66
C LYS A 80 -11.45 13.76 11.99
N ASP A 81 -12.35 13.46 11.05
CA ASP A 81 -13.36 12.42 11.22
C ASP A 81 -12.81 11.01 10.92
N GLY A 82 -11.55 10.92 10.49
CA GLY A 82 -10.88 9.68 10.14
C GLY A 82 -11.18 9.19 8.72
N CYS A 83 -11.85 9.99 7.90
CA CYS A 83 -12.24 9.68 6.52
C CYS A 83 -11.91 10.85 5.58
N ILE A 84 -11.04 10.61 4.59
CA ILE A 84 -10.80 11.61 3.55
C ILE A 84 -11.95 11.59 2.55
N THR A 85 -12.72 12.67 2.51
CA THR A 85 -13.82 12.82 1.55
C THR A 85 -13.34 13.38 0.21
N ARG A 86 -14.16 13.20 -0.84
CA ARG A 86 -13.85 13.73 -2.17
C ARG A 86 -13.71 15.26 -2.16
N ASN A 87 -14.52 15.93 -1.34
CA ASN A 87 -14.50 17.39 -1.23
C ASN A 87 -13.20 17.87 -0.59
N GLU A 88 -12.78 17.27 0.54
CA GLU A 88 -11.51 17.61 1.20
C GLU A 88 -10.30 17.36 0.29
N TYR A 89 -10.33 16.24 -0.46
CA TYR A 89 -9.29 15.96 -1.44
C TYR A 89 -9.24 17.03 -2.53
N SER A 90 -10.39 17.43 -3.10
CA SER A 90 -10.42 18.47 -4.13
C SER A 90 -9.99 19.83 -3.60
N GLU A 91 -10.39 20.21 -2.39
CA GLU A 91 -10.00 21.49 -1.79
C GLU A 91 -8.49 21.57 -1.53
N ARG A 92 -7.82 20.46 -1.17
CA ARG A 92 -6.38 20.48 -0.90
C ARG A 92 -5.49 20.26 -2.12
N ILE A 93 -5.93 19.42 -3.06
CA ILE A 93 -5.11 18.98 -4.19
C ILE A 93 -5.43 19.74 -5.48
N LEU A 94 -6.70 20.09 -5.70
CA LEU A 94 -7.17 20.73 -6.94
C LEU A 94 -7.39 22.25 -6.81
N SER A 95 -7.37 22.80 -5.59
CA SER A 95 -7.47 24.25 -5.34
C SER A 95 -6.14 25.01 -5.53
N LYS A 96 -5.12 24.40 -6.16
CA LYS A 96 -3.88 25.06 -6.58
C LYS A 96 -3.95 25.38 -8.06
#